data_AF-T1HPM6-F1
#
_entry.id   AF-T1HPM6-F1
#
_cell.length_a   1.000
_cell.length_b   1.000
_cell.length_c   1.000
_cell.angle_alpha   90.00
_cell.angle_beta   90.00
_cell.angle_gamma   90.00
#
_symmetry.space_group_name_H-M   'P 1'
#
loop_
_entity.id
_entity.type
_entity.pdbx_description
1 polymer ?
#
loop_
_entity_poly.entity_id
_entity_poly.type
_entity_poly.pdbx_seq_one_letter_code
_entity_poly.pdbx_strand_id
1 'polypeptide(L)'
;EELIAVLNLQKSEHESKLNEYIQNYNGLEAEKEKLLHKLHLKEQQIHDLSLNVVDSELSAKYAALVVEYENIKVLLNAKEMELKESIRQKEQQVVTKLAVDFTQQTDFIENTLSVQESGQHLKMFSFEDNQEENKISKELQINKELGDLKARVQSLTEEKVGLENYIFRLEEELQILRGAEEEALLKASRDRDDLSGHLEDVKREAALWRQKADELLNEVEAKEELYYNLMKHKEKEYQQNLLTTREENAYLVNTLSTKEQSLKEVTMEVDLLRSEVERLKNTFSAEKNTLEEEVKTLKSQSTLSKAEDNPNYFNQVISELQDKLDDTIKETLAKETIIEDLKQKITSYDEGYAYKSLPEERLQSVEGEKIMIETLLKERQAEVESLRQELTTLLKRKAETQEHDDTMTILEDKDKEIGRLTKSVVEMQERLLRMEEGKLRTSIEDLQNRLDKALYTAHISDVRCEELTHEIMQLLEERDTLQFRLAEALRVIENNSTKEESISRSSSPLHSSLPSQSSPVNEKLNKIRHEYERDPTVQLERKSRHMQHMQLYSPTSEESTSADYGFFNWFFGGSPQGSTQPQSQSEES
;
A
#
# COMPACT_ATOMS: atom_id res chain seq x y z
N GLU A 1 -49.06 0.67 55.22
CA GLU A 1 -49.31 -0.14 54.01
C GLU A 1 -49.54 0.74 52.78
N GLU A 2 -50.46 1.70 52.82
CA GLU A 2 -50.71 2.65 51.69
C GLU A 2 -49.46 3.42 51.24
N LEU A 3 -48.62 3.91 52.17
CA LEU A 3 -47.37 4.61 51.83
C LEU A 3 -46.37 3.71 51.08
N ILE A 4 -46.30 2.43 51.44
CA ILE A 4 -45.43 1.44 50.78
C ILE A 4 -45.95 1.14 49.37
N ALA A 5 -47.28 1.06 49.21
CA ALA A 5 -47.90 0.89 47.90
C ALA A 5 -47.64 2.09 46.97
N VAL A 6 -47.72 3.32 47.48
CA VAL A 6 -47.41 4.55 46.72
C VAL A 6 -45.92 4.63 46.34
N LEU A 7 -45.01 4.30 47.26
CA LEU A 7 -43.56 4.27 46.97
C LEU A 7 -43.20 3.21 45.92
N ASN A 8 -43.82 2.03 45.98
CA ASN A 8 -43.60 0.98 44.99
C ASN A 8 -44.15 1.37 43.61
N LEU A 9 -45.28 2.08 43.56
CA LEU A 9 -45.85 2.60 42.32
C LEU A 9 -44.92 3.66 41.68
N GLN A 10 -44.42 4.60 42.48
CA GLN A 10 -43.46 5.62 42.02
C GLN A 10 -42.14 5.00 41.55
N LYS A 11 -41.63 4.00 42.28
CA LYS A 11 -40.44 3.26 41.88
C LYS A 11 -40.63 2.57 40.53
N SER A 12 -41.76 1.87 40.36
CA SER A 12 -42.12 1.21 39.09
C SER A 12 -42.25 2.20 37.93
N GLU A 13 -42.85 3.37 38.17
CA GLU A 13 -42.99 4.41 37.14
C GLU A 13 -41.62 5.01 36.76
N HIS A 14 -40.71 5.16 37.72
CA HIS A 14 -39.34 5.61 37.47
C HIS A 14 -38.50 4.58 36.73
N GLU A 15 -38.61 3.30 37.08
CA GLU A 15 -37.97 2.19 36.36
C GLU A 15 -38.49 2.10 34.91
N SER A 16 -39.80 2.26 34.70
CA SER A 16 -40.39 2.29 33.36
C SER A 16 -39.86 3.45 32.52
N LYS A 17 -39.80 4.67 33.09
CA LYS A 17 -39.23 5.85 32.41
C LYS A 17 -37.75 5.66 32.11
N LEU A 18 -36.98 5.11 33.05
CA LEU A 18 -35.55 4.83 32.85
C LEU A 18 -35.33 3.83 31.70
N ASN A 19 -36.12 2.77 31.64
CA ASN A 19 -36.05 1.79 30.56
C ASN A 19 -36.40 2.39 29.20
N GLU A 20 -37.40 3.27 29.12
CA GLU A 20 -37.74 4.01 27.90
C GLU A 20 -36.57 4.91 27.44
N TYR A 21 -35.88 5.57 28.38
CA TYR A 21 -34.70 6.36 28.07
C TYR A 21 -33.53 5.52 27.57
N ILE A 22 -33.27 4.37 28.21
CA ILE A 22 -32.22 3.43 27.77
C ILE A 22 -32.52 2.94 26.35
N GLN A 23 -33.78 2.61 26.03
CA GLN A 23 -34.17 2.21 24.68
C GLN A 23 -33.95 3.33 23.65
N ASN A 24 -34.33 4.57 23.97
CA ASN A 24 -34.12 5.71 23.07
C ASN A 24 -32.63 6.02 22.86
N TYR A 25 -31.83 5.95 23.92
CA TYR A 25 -30.38 6.13 23.84
C TYR A 25 -29.73 5.06 22.97
N ASN A 26 -30.05 3.78 23.21
CA ASN A 26 -29.55 2.66 22.40
C ASN A 26 -29.98 2.78 20.93
N GLY A 27 -31.19 3.30 20.66
CA GLY A 27 -31.66 3.57 19.30
C GLY A 27 -30.85 4.65 18.59
N LEU A 28 -30.52 5.74 19.28
CA LEU A 28 -29.66 6.82 18.77
C LEU A 28 -28.21 6.37 18.56
N GLU A 29 -27.67 5.56 19.49
CA GLU A 29 -26.34 4.97 19.37
C GLU A 29 -26.24 4.04 18.15
N ALA A 30 -27.24 3.19 17.94
CA ALA A 30 -27.32 2.32 16.76
C ALA A 30 -27.45 3.12 15.44
N GLU A 31 -28.20 4.22 15.44
CA GLU A 31 -28.31 5.10 14.26
C GLU A 31 -26.97 5.78 13.94
N LYS A 32 -26.24 6.23 14.97
CA LYS A 32 -24.89 6.78 14.85
C LYS A 32 -23.91 5.76 14.26
N GLU A 33 -23.89 4.52 14.77
CA GLU A 33 -23.03 3.46 14.22
C GLU A 33 -23.35 3.16 12.75
N LYS A 34 -24.64 3.14 12.39
CA LYS A 34 -25.08 2.95 11.00
C LYS A 34 -24.62 4.08 10.08
N LEU A 35 -24.60 5.33 10.56
CA LEU A 35 -24.09 6.47 9.82
C LEU A 35 -22.56 6.42 9.68
N LEU A 36 -21.83 6.05 10.74
CA LEU A 36 -20.38 5.84 10.71
C LEU A 36 -19.97 4.78 9.68
N HIS A 37 -20.67 3.64 9.65
CA HIS A 37 -20.40 2.61 8.66
C HIS A 37 -20.65 3.12 7.23
N LYS A 38 -21.73 3.87 7.00
CA LYS A 38 -22.00 4.46 5.67
C LYS A 38 -20.93 5.46 5.25
N LEU A 39 -20.44 6.26 6.19
CA LEU A 39 -19.38 7.24 5.96
C LEU A 39 -18.08 6.52 5.56
N HIS A 40 -17.70 5.47 6.29
CA HIS A 40 -16.50 4.68 5.98
C HIS A 40 -16.58 4.02 4.58
N LEU A 41 -17.75 3.47 4.22
CA LEU A 41 -17.96 2.88 2.89
C LEU A 41 -17.82 3.92 1.78
N LYS A 42 -18.28 5.17 2.02
CA LYS A 42 -18.15 6.27 1.05
C LYS A 42 -16.71 6.76 0.94
N GLU A 43 -15.96 6.83 2.04
CA GLU A 43 -14.52 7.14 2.02
C GLU A 43 -13.74 6.13 1.18
N GLN A 44 -14.05 4.85 1.34
CA GLN A 44 -13.44 3.79 0.55
C GLN A 44 -13.76 3.94 -0.95
N GLN A 45 -15.03 4.22 -1.29
CA GLN A 45 -15.43 4.47 -2.68
C GLN A 45 -14.76 5.72 -3.29
N ILE A 46 -14.59 6.79 -2.51
CA ILE A 46 -13.86 8.00 -2.93
C ILE A 46 -12.39 7.64 -3.20
N HIS A 47 -11.77 6.85 -2.31
CA HIS A 47 -10.39 6.41 -2.46
C HIS A 47 -10.19 5.56 -3.73
N ASP A 48 -11.05 4.58 -3.97
CA ASP A 48 -11.01 3.70 -5.15
C ASP A 48 -11.20 4.47 -6.47
N LEU A 49 -12.07 5.49 -6.48
CA LEU A 49 -12.28 6.36 -7.64
C LEU A 49 -11.09 7.32 -7.86
N SER A 50 -10.44 7.78 -6.78
CA SER A 50 -9.26 8.64 -6.87
C SER A 50 -8.04 7.95 -7.46
N LEU A 51 -8.00 6.62 -7.45
CA LEU A 51 -6.94 5.80 -8.05
C LEU A 51 -7.14 5.56 -9.57
N ASN A 52 -8.32 5.90 -10.13
CA ASN A 52 -8.72 5.56 -11.51
C ASN A 52 -8.98 6.82 -12.39
N VAL A 53 -8.05 7.79 -12.42
CA VAL A 53 -8.25 9.14 -12.98
C VAL A 53 -8.01 9.24 -14.50
N VAL A 54 -8.74 8.50 -15.34
CA VAL A 54 -8.60 8.63 -16.81
C VAL A 54 -9.89 9.08 -17.52
N ASP A 55 -11.06 9.04 -16.88
CA ASP A 55 -12.34 9.31 -17.57
C ASP A 55 -13.13 10.52 -17.02
N SER A 56 -13.68 11.34 -17.95
CA SER A 56 -14.49 12.52 -17.60
C SER A 56 -15.80 12.19 -16.87
N GLU A 57 -16.35 10.99 -17.09
CA GLU A 57 -17.51 10.48 -16.34
C GLU A 57 -17.15 10.09 -14.90
N LEU A 58 -15.89 9.70 -14.63
CA LEU A 58 -15.41 9.40 -13.28
C LEU A 58 -15.27 10.66 -12.43
N SER A 59 -14.88 11.78 -13.05
CA SER A 59 -14.82 13.08 -12.37
C SER A 59 -16.20 13.54 -11.87
N ALA A 60 -17.26 13.37 -12.68
CA ALA A 60 -18.63 13.69 -12.28
C ALA A 60 -19.14 12.78 -11.16
N LYS A 61 -18.81 11.48 -11.21
CA LYS A 61 -19.15 10.52 -10.14
C LYS A 61 -18.40 10.82 -8.84
N TYR A 62 -17.12 11.19 -8.93
CA TYR A 62 -16.33 11.61 -7.77
C TYR A 62 -16.92 12.87 -7.12
N ALA A 63 -17.28 13.89 -7.92
CA ALA A 63 -17.91 15.10 -7.42
C ALA A 63 -19.26 14.82 -6.72
N ALA A 64 -20.10 13.94 -7.27
CA ALA A 64 -21.36 13.54 -6.65
C ALA A 64 -21.14 12.79 -5.32
N LEU A 65 -20.13 11.92 -5.27
CA LEU A 65 -19.81 11.13 -4.08
C LEU A 65 -19.23 12.00 -2.95
N VAL A 66 -18.44 13.02 -3.28
CA VAL A 66 -17.94 14.02 -2.32
C VAL A 66 -19.10 14.83 -1.71
N VAL A 67 -20.11 15.19 -2.51
CA VAL A 67 -21.31 15.87 -2.00
C VAL A 67 -22.12 14.97 -1.07
N GLU A 68 -22.27 13.68 -1.40
CA GLU A 68 -22.92 12.71 -0.50
C GLU A 68 -22.14 12.52 0.81
N TYR A 69 -20.81 12.48 0.76
CA TYR A 69 -19.95 12.39 1.94
C TYR A 69 -20.15 13.59 2.88
N GLU A 70 -20.11 14.82 2.35
CA GLU A 70 -20.33 16.02 3.15
C GLU A 70 -21.75 16.08 3.75
N ASN A 71 -22.77 15.62 3.02
CA ASN A 71 -24.14 15.53 3.56
C ASN A 71 -24.24 14.54 4.75
N ILE A 72 -23.59 13.37 4.66
CA ILE A 72 -23.58 12.38 5.74
C ILE A 72 -22.83 12.93 6.96
N LYS A 73 -21.73 13.64 6.75
CA LYS A 73 -20.95 14.29 7.81
C LYS A 73 -21.76 15.36 8.56
N VAL A 74 -22.53 16.17 7.84
CA VAL A 74 -23.44 17.17 8.44
C VAL A 74 -24.53 16.48 9.28
N LEU A 75 -25.12 15.39 8.78
CA LEU A 75 -26.10 14.59 9.53
C LEU A 75 -25.52 13.98 10.81
N LEU A 76 -24.29 13.46 10.74
CA LEU A 76 -23.59 12.90 11.90
C LEU A 76 -23.37 13.96 12.98
N ASN A 77 -22.90 15.15 12.59
CA ASN A 77 -22.70 16.27 13.51
C ASN A 77 -24.02 16.72 14.16
N ALA A 78 -25.11 16.75 13.39
CA ALA A 78 -26.43 17.09 13.93
C ALA A 78 -26.91 16.08 14.99
N LYS A 79 -26.71 14.78 14.73
CA LYS A 79 -27.04 13.71 15.69
C LYS A 79 -26.15 13.71 16.93
N GLU A 80 -24.87 14.04 16.79
CA GLU A 80 -23.98 14.18 17.95
C GLU A 80 -24.40 15.35 18.85
N MET A 81 -24.86 16.46 18.26
CA MET A 81 -25.39 17.60 19.01
C MET A 81 -26.71 17.25 19.73
N GLU A 82 -27.60 16.49 19.09
CA GLU A 82 -28.85 16.00 19.70
C GLU A 82 -28.57 15.10 20.91
N LEU A 83 -27.56 14.21 20.80
CA LEU A 83 -27.12 13.35 21.90
C LEU A 83 -26.56 14.18 23.08
N LYS A 84 -25.69 15.15 22.79
CA LYS A 84 -25.10 16.03 23.82
C LYS A 84 -26.15 16.86 24.56
N GLU A 85 -27.14 17.38 23.84
CA GLU A 85 -28.24 18.14 24.44
C GLU A 85 -29.14 17.24 25.30
N SER A 86 -29.42 16.01 24.87
CA SER A 86 -30.17 15.04 25.67
C SER A 86 -29.44 14.68 26.97
N ILE A 87 -28.12 14.49 26.93
CA ILE A 87 -27.30 14.25 28.13
C ILE A 87 -27.38 15.45 29.09
N ARG A 88 -27.19 16.66 28.57
CA ARG A 88 -27.23 17.89 29.36
C ARG A 88 -28.58 18.12 30.05
N GLN A 89 -29.69 17.90 29.34
CA GLN A 89 -31.03 18.02 29.92
C GLN A 89 -31.26 16.99 31.04
N LYS A 90 -30.65 15.80 30.94
CA LYS A 90 -30.76 14.74 31.94
C LYS A 90 -29.94 15.01 33.19
N GLU A 91 -28.71 15.47 33.03
CA GLU A 91 -27.89 15.94 34.16
C GLU A 91 -28.62 17.03 34.94
N GLN A 92 -29.25 17.97 34.24
CA GLN A 92 -30.01 19.04 34.86
C GLN A 92 -31.27 18.52 35.59
N GLN A 93 -31.99 17.54 35.05
CA GLN A 93 -33.14 16.91 35.74
C GLN A 93 -32.73 16.14 37.00
N VAL A 94 -31.61 15.41 36.98
CA VAL A 94 -31.12 14.64 38.14
C VAL A 94 -30.72 15.57 39.28
N VAL A 95 -29.99 16.64 38.98
CA VAL A 95 -29.57 17.65 39.97
C VAL A 95 -30.77 18.35 40.61
N THR A 96 -31.79 18.70 39.82
CA THR A 96 -32.97 19.42 40.34
C THR A 96 -33.85 18.53 41.22
N LYS A 97 -33.92 17.23 40.92
CA LYS A 97 -34.78 16.29 41.65
C LYS A 97 -34.18 15.85 42.99
N LEU A 98 -32.87 15.60 43.04
CA LEU A 98 -32.13 15.33 44.28
C LEU A 98 -32.25 16.48 45.29
N ALA A 99 -32.23 17.73 44.82
CA ALA A 99 -32.39 18.90 45.69
C ALA A 99 -33.78 18.97 46.36
N VAL A 100 -34.85 18.60 45.64
CA VAL A 100 -36.24 18.66 46.14
C VAL A 100 -36.50 17.56 47.18
N ASP A 101 -36.02 16.34 46.94
CA ASP A 101 -36.25 15.20 47.83
C ASP A 101 -35.50 15.36 49.17
N PHE A 102 -34.29 15.93 49.16
CA PHE A 102 -33.54 16.25 50.39
C PHE A 102 -34.25 17.32 51.25
N THR A 103 -34.90 18.30 50.61
CA THR A 103 -35.57 19.39 51.34
C THR A 103 -36.82 18.86 52.07
N GLN A 104 -37.61 18.02 51.41
CA GLN A 104 -38.82 17.43 52.01
C GLN A 104 -38.54 16.49 53.19
N GLN A 105 -37.42 15.75 53.13
CA GLN A 105 -37.04 14.83 54.21
C GLN A 105 -36.55 15.58 55.46
N THR A 106 -35.93 16.76 55.27
CA THR A 106 -35.46 17.63 56.36
C THR A 106 -36.64 18.29 57.07
N ASP A 107 -37.63 18.79 56.32
CA ASP A 107 -38.85 19.41 56.86
C ASP A 107 -39.72 18.43 57.67
N PHE A 108 -39.71 17.14 57.33
CA PHE A 108 -40.43 16.10 58.07
C PHE A 108 -39.78 15.79 59.42
N ILE A 109 -38.45 15.77 59.49
CA ILE A 109 -37.69 15.54 60.72
C ILE A 109 -37.84 16.73 61.68
N GLU A 110 -37.80 17.96 61.16
CA GLU A 110 -37.96 19.17 61.98
C GLU A 110 -39.37 19.28 62.58
N ASN A 111 -40.41 18.94 61.81
CA ASN A 111 -41.79 18.93 62.31
C ASN A 111 -42.05 17.84 63.36
N THR A 112 -41.45 16.65 63.21
CA THR A 112 -41.63 15.56 64.19
C THR A 112 -40.90 15.83 65.51
N LEU A 113 -39.75 16.50 65.48
CA LEU A 113 -39.06 16.97 66.69
C LEU A 113 -39.83 18.08 67.42
N SER A 114 -40.46 19.01 66.68
CA SER A 114 -41.32 20.05 67.25
C SER A 114 -42.57 19.50 67.98
N VAL A 115 -43.17 18.43 67.46
CA VAL A 115 -44.30 17.72 68.09
C VAL A 115 -43.86 16.99 69.38
N GLN A 116 -42.63 16.52 69.44
CA GLN A 116 -42.07 15.87 70.63
C GLN A 116 -41.78 16.87 71.76
N GLU A 117 -41.36 18.10 71.45
CA GLU A 117 -41.17 19.18 72.43
C GLU A 117 -42.50 19.72 72.98
N SER A 118 -43.52 19.85 72.12
CA SER A 118 -44.86 20.31 72.55
C SER A 118 -45.64 19.26 73.36
N GLY A 119 -45.38 17.97 73.16
CA GLY A 119 -45.92 16.88 74.00
C GLY A 119 -45.39 16.87 75.45
N GLN A 120 -44.18 17.40 75.70
CA GLN A 120 -43.62 17.50 77.06
C GLN A 120 -44.28 18.61 77.90
N HIS A 121 -44.86 19.64 77.27
CA HIS A 121 -45.56 20.71 77.96
C HIS A 121 -46.99 20.35 78.42
N LEU A 122 -47.61 19.29 77.87
CA LEU A 122 -48.96 18.87 78.26
C LEU A 122 -49.02 18.06 79.57
N LYS A 123 -47.88 17.70 80.18
CA LYS A 123 -47.85 17.00 81.48
C LYS A 123 -48.07 17.90 82.71
N MET A 124 -48.23 19.21 82.52
CA MET A 124 -48.34 20.19 83.61
C MET A 124 -49.77 20.61 83.97
N PHE A 125 -50.81 20.06 83.32
CA PHE A 125 -52.20 20.41 83.64
C PHE A 125 -53.12 19.19 83.68
N SER A 126 -53.40 18.68 84.88
CA SER A 126 -54.75 18.24 85.22
C SER A 126 -54.98 18.35 86.74
N PHE A 127 -55.95 19.17 87.09
CA PHE A 127 -56.43 19.48 88.45
C PHE A 127 -57.36 18.37 88.96
N GLU A 128 -57.51 18.36 90.29
CA GLU A 128 -58.29 17.44 91.12
C GLU A 128 -59.79 17.35 90.78
N ASP A 129 -60.35 16.12 90.79
CA ASP A 129 -61.47 15.79 91.69
C ASP A 129 -61.79 14.27 91.72
N ASN A 130 -61.95 13.77 92.95
CA ASN A 130 -62.61 12.55 93.45
C ASN A 130 -62.84 11.34 92.51
N GLN A 131 -61.89 10.38 92.53
CA GLN A 131 -62.12 8.92 92.39
C GLN A 131 -60.78 8.18 92.64
N GLU A 132 -60.53 7.74 93.87
CA GLU A 132 -59.23 7.13 94.26
C GLU A 132 -58.96 5.78 93.57
N GLU A 133 -59.98 4.98 93.24
CA GLU A 133 -59.77 3.71 92.49
C GLU A 133 -59.43 3.94 91.00
N ASN A 134 -59.85 5.07 90.43
CA ASN A 134 -59.62 5.40 89.02
C ASN A 134 -58.26 6.10 88.80
N LYS A 135 -57.67 6.68 89.86
CA LYS A 135 -56.31 7.24 89.85
C LYS A 135 -55.24 6.16 89.77
N ILE A 136 -55.37 5.08 90.55
CA ILE A 136 -54.38 3.98 90.55
C ILE A 136 -54.37 3.26 89.19
N SER A 137 -55.54 3.02 88.59
CA SER A 137 -55.61 2.45 87.22
C SER A 137 -55.02 3.39 86.17
N LYS A 138 -55.28 4.70 86.25
CA LYS A 138 -54.67 5.68 85.34
C LYS A 138 -53.16 5.79 85.52
N GLU A 139 -52.67 5.74 86.75
CA GLU A 139 -51.23 5.78 87.05
C GLU A 139 -50.53 4.49 86.59
N LEU A 140 -51.17 3.33 86.75
CA LEU A 140 -50.66 2.06 86.22
C LEU A 140 -50.65 2.03 84.69
N GLN A 141 -51.68 2.60 84.06
CA GLN A 141 -51.77 2.77 82.61
C GLN A 141 -50.68 3.72 82.09
N ILE A 142 -50.47 4.87 82.75
CA ILE A 142 -49.40 5.83 82.41
C ILE A 142 -48.02 5.19 82.58
N ASN A 143 -47.81 4.39 83.64
CA ASN A 143 -46.54 3.70 83.85
C ASN A 143 -46.28 2.61 82.80
N LYS A 144 -47.34 1.93 82.33
CA LYS A 144 -47.25 0.98 81.21
C LYS A 144 -46.92 1.71 79.91
N GLU A 145 -47.62 2.79 79.60
CA GLU A 145 -47.37 3.62 78.40
C GLU A 145 -45.97 4.25 78.44
N LEU A 146 -45.49 4.66 79.61
CA LEU A 146 -44.13 5.15 79.80
C LEU A 146 -43.09 4.03 79.58
N GLY A 147 -43.38 2.81 80.04
CA GLY A 147 -42.56 1.62 79.78
C GLY A 147 -42.48 1.28 78.30
N ASP A 148 -43.61 1.25 77.61
CA ASP A 148 -43.71 1.00 76.16
C ASP A 148 -43.00 2.10 75.36
N LEU A 149 -43.16 3.37 75.77
CA LEU A 149 -42.46 4.51 75.16
C LEU A 149 -40.95 4.41 75.36
N LYS A 150 -40.49 4.01 76.56
CA LYS A 150 -39.06 3.82 76.85
C LYS A 150 -38.47 2.68 76.01
N ALA A 151 -39.18 1.57 75.87
CA ALA A 151 -38.77 0.48 74.99
C ALA A 151 -38.70 0.92 73.52
N ARG A 152 -39.68 1.71 73.06
CA ARG A 152 -39.68 2.26 71.70
C ARG A 152 -38.54 3.24 71.45
N VAL A 153 -38.25 4.14 72.40
CA VAL A 153 -37.10 5.07 72.31
C VAL A 153 -35.79 4.30 72.29
N GLN A 154 -35.66 3.23 73.09
CA GLN A 154 -34.47 2.38 73.06
C GLN A 154 -34.31 1.67 71.70
N SER A 155 -35.38 1.09 71.16
CA SER A 155 -35.38 0.47 69.83
C SER A 155 -35.00 1.47 68.72
N LEU A 156 -35.54 2.70 68.77
CA LEU A 156 -35.20 3.76 67.80
C LEU A 156 -33.75 4.23 67.96
N THR A 157 -33.20 4.21 69.18
CA THR A 157 -31.79 4.56 69.42
C THR A 157 -30.86 3.49 68.84
N GLU A 158 -31.20 2.21 69.02
CA GLU A 158 -30.45 1.09 68.43
C GLU A 158 -30.52 1.12 66.89
N GLU A 159 -31.69 1.41 66.32
CA GLU A 159 -31.87 1.60 64.87
C GLU A 159 -31.05 2.79 64.35
N LYS A 160 -31.06 3.93 65.06
CA LYS A 160 -30.25 5.11 64.72
C LYS A 160 -28.77 4.78 64.67
N VAL A 161 -28.23 4.08 65.68
CA VAL A 161 -26.82 3.64 65.70
C VAL A 161 -26.53 2.66 64.56
N GLY A 162 -27.49 1.79 64.21
CA GLY A 162 -27.38 0.90 63.06
C GLY A 162 -27.28 1.65 61.73
N LEU A 163 -28.10 2.69 61.56
CA LEU A 163 -28.09 3.55 60.37
C LEU A 163 -26.81 4.41 60.31
N GLU A 164 -26.37 4.99 61.42
CA GLU A 164 -25.10 5.74 61.49
C GLU A 164 -23.90 4.87 61.07
N ASN A 165 -23.83 3.62 61.54
CA ASN A 165 -22.78 2.67 61.13
C ASN A 165 -22.91 2.26 59.65
N TYR A 166 -24.12 2.21 59.10
CA TYR A 166 -24.33 1.93 57.68
C TYR A 166 -23.90 3.11 56.80
N ILE A 167 -24.26 4.34 57.18
CA ILE A 167 -23.83 5.57 56.52
C ILE A 167 -22.30 5.67 56.53
N PHE A 168 -21.66 5.42 57.67
CA PHE A 168 -20.20 5.46 57.78
C PHE A 168 -19.51 4.48 56.81
N ARG A 169 -20.04 3.25 56.65
CA ARG A 169 -19.51 2.29 55.67
C ARG A 169 -19.72 2.74 54.22
N LEU A 170 -20.87 3.33 53.91
CA LEU A 170 -21.13 3.88 52.58
C LEU A 170 -20.21 5.07 52.27
N GLU A 171 -19.93 5.93 53.25
CA GLU A 171 -18.98 7.04 53.11
C GLU A 171 -17.55 6.53 52.85
N GLU A 172 -17.13 5.47 53.55
CA GLU A 172 -15.83 4.81 53.32
C GLU A 172 -15.76 4.19 51.91
N GLU A 173 -16.82 3.48 51.48
CA GLU A 173 -16.90 2.89 50.14
C GLU A 173 -16.88 3.97 49.04
N LEU A 174 -17.61 5.08 49.22
CA LEU A 174 -17.57 6.23 48.32
C LEU A 174 -16.18 6.87 48.24
N GLN A 175 -15.46 6.95 49.36
CA GLN A 175 -14.11 7.50 49.39
C GLN A 175 -13.13 6.59 48.62
N ILE A 176 -13.26 5.26 48.76
CA ILE A 176 -12.46 4.29 48.00
C ILE A 176 -12.75 4.41 46.50
N LEU A 177 -14.04 4.48 46.11
CA LEU A 177 -14.44 4.62 44.72
C LEU A 177 -13.93 5.92 44.09
N ARG A 178 -13.97 7.04 44.82
CA ARG A 178 -13.37 8.31 44.37
C ARG A 178 -11.87 8.21 44.16
N GLY A 179 -11.15 7.54 45.06
CA GLY A 179 -9.72 7.29 44.89
C GLY A 179 -9.41 6.47 43.63
N ALA A 180 -10.19 5.42 43.37
CA ALA A 180 -10.05 4.60 42.16
C ALA A 180 -10.41 5.39 40.88
N GLU A 181 -11.41 6.26 40.93
CA GLU A 181 -11.78 7.15 39.83
C GLU A 181 -10.66 8.15 39.50
N GLU A 182 -10.08 8.80 40.52
CA GLU A 182 -8.95 9.72 40.33
C GLU A 182 -7.71 9.01 39.74
N GLU A 183 -7.41 7.79 40.19
CA GLU A 183 -6.32 6.99 39.64
C GLU A 183 -6.58 6.59 38.18
N ALA A 184 -7.82 6.19 37.85
CA ALA A 184 -8.21 5.87 36.49
C ALA A 184 -8.13 7.09 35.56
N LEU A 185 -8.54 8.28 36.02
CA LEU A 185 -8.43 9.53 35.27
C LEU A 185 -6.96 9.92 35.04
N LEU A 186 -6.09 9.77 36.04
CA LEU A 186 -4.66 10.00 35.89
C LEU A 186 -4.02 9.04 34.89
N LYS A 187 -4.41 7.76 34.92
CA LYS A 187 -3.94 6.76 33.94
C LYS A 187 -4.42 7.11 32.53
N ALA A 188 -5.70 7.40 32.36
CA ALA A 188 -6.25 7.80 31.06
C ALA A 188 -5.58 9.07 30.50
N SER A 189 -5.22 10.03 31.37
CA SER A 189 -4.47 11.21 30.94
C SER A 189 -3.07 10.88 30.44
N ARG A 190 -2.35 9.96 31.11
CA ARG A 190 -1.02 9.50 30.66
C ARG A 190 -1.11 8.77 29.33
N ASP A 191 -2.03 7.82 29.21
CA ASP A 191 -2.23 7.05 27.98
C ASP A 191 -2.60 7.97 26.81
N ARG A 192 -3.40 9.02 27.05
CA ARG A 192 -3.73 10.03 26.04
C ARG A 192 -2.50 10.82 25.59
N ASP A 193 -1.64 11.23 26.53
CA ASP A 193 -0.44 12.00 26.22
C ASP A 193 0.59 11.13 25.45
N ASP A 194 0.73 9.85 25.81
CA ASP A 194 1.57 8.87 25.09
C ASP A 194 1.04 8.62 23.67
N LEU A 195 -0.27 8.41 23.52
CA LEU A 195 -0.92 8.28 22.20
C LEU A 195 -0.76 9.55 21.35
N SER A 196 -0.82 10.73 21.96
CA SER A 196 -0.56 11.99 21.28
C SER A 196 0.89 12.10 20.81
N GLY A 197 1.85 11.61 21.59
CA GLY A 197 3.26 11.52 21.21
C GLY A 197 3.46 10.62 19.99
N HIS A 198 2.92 9.40 20.04
CA HIS A 198 2.97 8.46 18.92
C HIS A 198 2.29 8.99 17.66
N LEU A 199 1.16 9.68 17.79
CA LEU A 199 0.50 10.31 16.64
C LEU A 199 1.38 11.37 15.99
N GLU A 200 2.14 12.14 16.77
CA GLU A 200 3.04 13.17 16.26
C GLU A 200 4.30 12.56 15.61
N ASP A 201 4.81 11.45 16.14
CA ASP A 201 5.88 10.67 15.49
C ASP A 201 5.42 10.14 14.12
N VAL A 202 4.23 9.54 14.05
CA VAL A 202 3.64 9.03 12.80
C VAL A 202 3.41 10.15 11.79
N LYS A 203 2.96 11.33 12.23
CA LYS A 203 2.84 12.52 11.34
C LYS A 203 4.18 12.97 10.79
N ARG A 204 5.24 13.00 11.61
CA ARG A 204 6.60 13.32 11.17
C ARG A 204 7.11 12.31 10.16
N GLU A 205 6.90 11.03 10.40
CA GLU A 205 7.27 9.97 9.47
C GLU A 205 6.52 10.09 8.14
N ALA A 206 5.20 10.31 8.19
CA ALA A 206 4.38 10.53 7.00
C ALA A 206 4.83 11.77 6.20
N ALA A 207 5.25 12.84 6.87
CA ALA A 207 5.79 14.03 6.21
C ALA A 207 7.12 13.74 5.49
N LEU A 208 8.01 12.95 6.10
CA LEU A 208 9.27 12.50 5.47
C LEU A 208 8.99 11.64 4.24
N TRP A 209 8.04 10.70 4.31
CA TRP A 209 7.67 9.87 3.17
C TRP A 209 7.03 10.68 2.04
N ARG A 210 6.22 11.70 2.35
CA ARG A 210 5.71 12.63 1.33
C ARG A 210 6.82 13.41 0.65
N GLN A 211 7.74 13.99 1.43
CA GLN A 211 8.90 14.69 0.87
C GLN A 211 9.72 13.77 -0.05
N LYS A 212 9.98 12.54 0.37
CA LYS A 212 10.71 11.57 -0.44
C LYS A 212 9.95 11.18 -1.72
N ALA A 213 8.62 11.09 -1.66
CA ALA A 213 7.80 10.84 -2.85
C ALA A 213 7.87 12.02 -3.82
N ASP A 214 7.83 13.26 -3.33
CA ASP A 214 7.96 14.48 -4.16
C ASP A 214 9.36 14.57 -4.79
N GLU A 215 10.42 14.23 -4.06
CA GLU A 215 11.80 14.17 -4.59
C GLU A 215 11.92 13.14 -5.72
N LEU A 216 11.35 11.94 -5.55
CA LEU A 216 11.35 10.91 -6.59
C LEU A 216 10.49 11.31 -7.80
N LEU A 217 9.37 11.98 -7.59
CA LEU A 217 8.52 12.47 -8.68
C LEU A 217 9.28 13.49 -9.53
N ASN A 218 9.96 14.45 -8.90
CA ASN A 218 10.80 15.43 -9.59
C ASN A 218 11.96 14.76 -10.36
N GLU A 219 12.56 13.70 -9.80
CA GLU A 219 13.61 12.94 -10.49
C GLU A 219 13.08 12.22 -11.75
N VAL A 220 11.87 11.65 -11.66
CA VAL A 220 11.19 11.01 -12.79
C VAL A 220 10.88 12.04 -13.87
N GLU A 221 10.27 13.18 -13.52
CA GLU A 221 9.96 14.25 -14.46
C GLU A 221 11.21 14.77 -15.17
N ALA A 222 12.31 14.98 -14.43
CA ALA A 222 13.59 15.40 -15.00
C ALA A 222 14.17 14.35 -15.97
N LYS A 223 14.06 13.05 -15.64
CA LYS A 223 14.50 11.96 -16.53
C LYS A 223 13.63 11.87 -17.78
N GLU A 224 12.32 11.99 -17.65
CA GLU A 224 11.39 12.01 -18.78
C GLU A 224 11.69 13.17 -19.73
N GLU A 225 11.93 14.37 -19.19
CA GLU A 225 12.32 15.54 -19.99
C GLU A 225 13.65 15.31 -20.72
N LEU A 226 14.65 14.73 -20.05
CA LEU A 226 15.92 14.37 -20.67
C LEU A 226 15.74 13.35 -21.81
N TYR A 227 14.96 12.29 -21.61
CA TYR A 227 14.67 11.30 -22.64
C TYR A 227 13.91 11.89 -23.83
N TYR A 228 12.92 12.73 -23.55
CA TYR A 228 12.16 13.43 -24.59
C TYR A 228 13.08 14.32 -25.44
N ASN A 229 13.95 15.11 -24.80
CA ASN A 229 14.92 15.95 -25.49
C ASN A 229 15.94 15.15 -26.30
N LEU A 230 16.42 14.02 -25.77
CA LEU A 230 17.33 13.11 -26.49
C LEU A 230 16.66 12.50 -27.72
N MET A 231 15.42 12.04 -27.59
CA MET A 231 14.64 11.48 -28.71
C MET A 231 14.40 12.54 -29.78
N LYS A 232 14.01 13.76 -29.39
CA LYS A 232 13.83 14.89 -30.31
C LYS A 232 15.12 15.27 -31.03
N HIS A 233 16.27 15.22 -30.34
CA HIS A 233 17.57 15.45 -30.97
C HIS A 233 17.90 14.37 -32.01
N LYS A 234 17.74 13.08 -31.65
CA LYS A 234 17.97 11.97 -32.58
C LYS A 234 17.04 12.03 -33.78
N GLU A 235 15.76 12.35 -33.58
CA GLU A 235 14.80 12.53 -34.67
C GLU A 235 15.25 13.63 -35.63
N LYS A 236 15.68 14.79 -35.10
CA LYS A 236 16.21 15.89 -35.90
C LYS A 236 17.46 15.47 -36.68
N GLU A 237 18.35 14.71 -36.06
CA GLU A 237 19.55 14.18 -36.72
C GLU A 237 19.20 13.19 -37.84
N TYR A 238 18.25 12.28 -37.62
CA TYR A 238 17.75 11.39 -38.68
C TYR A 238 17.10 12.15 -39.83
N GLN A 239 16.29 13.16 -39.54
CA GLN A 239 15.68 14.01 -40.56
C GLN A 239 16.73 14.78 -41.36
N GLN A 240 17.75 15.32 -40.69
CA GLN A 240 18.86 16.00 -41.34
C GLN A 240 19.61 15.04 -42.27
N ASN A 241 19.99 13.86 -41.77
CA ASN A 241 20.71 12.84 -42.55
C ASN A 241 19.92 12.37 -43.77
N LEU A 242 18.61 12.15 -43.64
CA LEU A 242 17.74 11.81 -44.77
C LEU A 242 17.74 12.90 -45.84
N LEU A 243 17.78 14.17 -45.43
CA LEU A 243 17.81 15.31 -46.34
C LEU A 243 19.15 15.38 -47.07
N THR A 244 20.27 15.23 -46.36
CA THR A 244 21.61 15.19 -46.96
C THR A 244 21.74 14.01 -47.95
N THR A 245 21.31 12.81 -47.56
CA THR A 245 21.35 11.64 -48.46
C THR A 245 20.44 11.82 -49.67
N ARG A 246 19.30 12.52 -49.53
CA ARG A 246 18.43 12.84 -50.66
C ARG A 246 19.09 13.82 -51.63
N GLU A 247 19.79 14.83 -51.11
CA GLU A 247 20.56 15.79 -51.92
C GLU A 247 21.73 15.10 -52.64
N GLU A 248 22.48 14.25 -51.95
CA GLU A 248 23.55 13.43 -52.54
C GLU A 248 23.02 12.51 -53.64
N ASN A 249 21.91 11.82 -53.40
CA ASN A 249 21.26 10.97 -54.40
C ASN A 249 20.78 11.79 -55.62
N ALA A 250 20.21 12.98 -55.40
CA ALA A 250 19.81 13.85 -56.50
C ALA A 250 21.01 14.30 -57.34
N TYR A 251 22.14 14.61 -56.69
CA TYR A 251 23.39 14.92 -57.37
C TYR A 251 23.94 13.74 -58.17
N LEU A 252 23.93 12.53 -57.61
CA LEU A 252 24.35 11.30 -58.28
C LEU A 252 23.46 10.98 -59.49
N VAL A 253 22.14 11.11 -59.35
CA VAL A 253 21.19 10.91 -60.45
C VAL A 253 21.45 11.90 -61.58
N ASN A 254 21.69 13.17 -61.27
CA ASN A 254 22.01 14.17 -62.28
C ASN A 254 23.36 13.87 -62.98
N THR A 255 24.37 13.45 -62.21
CA THR A 255 25.67 13.05 -62.74
C THR A 255 25.56 11.81 -63.64
N LEU A 256 24.77 10.80 -63.24
CA LEU A 256 24.50 9.62 -64.07
C LEU A 256 23.76 10.00 -65.35
N SER A 257 22.72 10.83 -65.25
CA SER A 257 21.97 11.29 -66.42
C SER A 257 22.84 12.05 -67.42
N THR A 258 23.76 12.89 -66.95
CA THR A 258 24.71 13.60 -67.84
C THR A 258 25.70 12.64 -68.48
N LYS A 259 26.21 11.65 -67.74
CA LYS A 259 27.09 10.61 -68.30
C LYS A 259 26.38 9.71 -69.31
N GLU A 260 25.12 9.35 -69.06
CA GLU A 260 24.28 8.63 -70.03
C GLU A 260 24.07 9.43 -71.32
N GLN A 261 23.86 10.74 -71.20
CA GLN A 261 23.76 11.64 -72.35
C GLN A 261 25.05 11.63 -73.17
N SER A 262 26.21 11.83 -72.53
CA SER A 262 27.51 11.77 -73.20
C SER A 262 27.79 10.40 -73.82
N LEU A 263 27.38 9.31 -73.17
CA LEU A 263 27.52 7.96 -73.73
C LEU A 263 26.66 7.78 -74.98
N LYS A 264 25.44 8.32 -75.01
CA LYS A 264 24.59 8.33 -76.21
C LYS A 264 25.25 9.10 -77.35
N GLU A 265 25.82 10.27 -77.06
CA GLU A 265 26.54 11.08 -78.06
C GLU A 265 27.73 10.32 -78.66
N VAL A 266 28.58 9.71 -77.82
CA VAL A 266 29.70 8.87 -78.27
C VAL A 266 29.22 7.66 -79.06
N THR A 267 28.11 7.03 -78.65
CA THR A 267 27.54 5.88 -79.38
C THR A 267 27.09 6.31 -80.79
N MET A 268 26.43 7.46 -80.91
CA MET A 268 26.04 8.03 -82.20
C MET A 268 27.26 8.35 -83.08
N GLU A 269 28.34 8.87 -82.50
CA GLU A 269 29.59 9.14 -83.21
C GLU A 269 30.26 7.85 -83.71
N VAL A 270 30.30 6.80 -82.88
CA VAL A 270 30.81 5.47 -83.27
C VAL A 270 29.99 4.88 -84.42
N ASP A 271 28.66 5.00 -84.38
CA ASP A 271 27.79 4.53 -85.47
C ASP A 271 28.03 5.32 -86.77
N LEU A 272 28.22 6.64 -86.68
CA LEU A 272 28.62 7.49 -87.81
C LEU A 272 29.97 7.05 -88.41
N LEU A 273 30.99 6.86 -87.57
CA LEU A 273 32.31 6.40 -88.01
C LEU A 273 32.24 5.00 -88.63
N ARG A 274 31.44 4.09 -88.07
CA ARG A 274 31.21 2.76 -88.63
C ARG A 274 30.54 2.85 -90.01
N SER A 275 29.58 3.74 -90.18
CA SER A 275 28.93 4.02 -91.46
C SER A 275 29.94 4.52 -92.50
N GLU A 276 30.82 5.42 -92.09
CA GLU A 276 31.86 6.01 -92.95
C GLU A 276 32.93 4.99 -93.34
N VAL A 277 33.36 4.13 -92.41
CA VAL A 277 34.28 3.02 -92.70
C VAL A 277 33.66 2.07 -93.71
N GLU A 278 32.38 1.72 -93.57
CA GLU A 278 31.72 0.82 -94.54
C GLU A 278 31.57 1.51 -95.91
N ARG A 279 31.30 2.81 -95.95
CA ARG A 279 31.31 3.62 -97.17
C ARG A 279 32.68 3.59 -97.84
N LEU A 280 33.75 3.86 -97.09
CA LEU A 280 35.13 3.86 -97.58
C LEU A 280 35.56 2.47 -98.08
N LYS A 281 35.17 1.42 -97.37
CA LYS A 281 35.41 0.04 -97.77
C LYS A 281 34.71 -0.29 -99.10
N ASN A 282 33.47 0.17 -99.29
CA ASN A 282 32.75 0.02 -100.56
C ASN A 282 33.43 0.79 -101.69
N THR A 283 33.90 2.03 -101.46
CA THR A 283 34.63 2.80 -102.47
C THR A 283 35.98 2.18 -102.80
N PHE A 284 36.72 1.68 -101.80
CA PHE A 284 38.02 1.03 -102.00
C PHE A 284 37.86 -0.29 -102.76
N SER A 285 36.79 -1.06 -102.50
CA SER A 285 36.47 -2.26 -103.27
C SER A 285 36.13 -1.93 -104.72
N ALA A 286 35.41 -0.84 -104.98
CA ALA A 286 35.12 -0.40 -106.33
C ALA A 286 36.40 0.03 -107.08
N GLU A 287 37.25 0.80 -106.42
CA GLU A 287 38.54 1.27 -106.97
C GLU A 287 39.50 0.10 -107.24
N LYS A 288 39.57 -0.88 -106.33
CA LYS A 288 40.31 -2.12 -106.51
C LYS A 288 39.84 -2.87 -107.76
N ASN A 289 38.53 -2.97 -107.97
CA ASN A 289 37.97 -3.66 -109.15
C ASN A 289 38.32 -2.92 -110.45
N THR A 290 38.30 -1.58 -110.46
CA THR A 290 38.75 -0.80 -111.63
C THR A 290 40.23 -0.97 -111.91
N LEU A 291 41.09 -0.96 -110.88
CA LEU A 291 42.53 -1.19 -111.02
C LEU A 291 42.84 -2.62 -111.47
N GLU A 292 42.13 -3.63 -110.98
CA GLU A 292 42.28 -5.01 -111.46
C GLU A 292 41.94 -5.14 -112.95
N GLU A 293 40.89 -4.46 -113.43
CA GLU A 293 40.57 -4.40 -114.87
C GLU A 293 41.64 -3.61 -115.67
N GLU A 294 42.16 -2.50 -115.16
CA GLU A 294 43.26 -1.77 -115.80
C GLU A 294 44.55 -2.61 -115.89
N VAL A 295 44.95 -3.30 -114.83
CA VAL A 295 46.10 -4.22 -114.82
C VAL A 295 45.89 -5.36 -115.84
N LYS A 296 44.66 -5.86 -115.96
CA LYS A 296 44.30 -6.88 -116.95
C LYS A 296 44.45 -6.35 -118.38
N THR A 297 44.03 -5.10 -118.65
CA THR A 297 44.23 -4.46 -119.96
C THR A 297 45.70 -4.16 -120.28
N LEU A 298 46.50 -3.69 -119.31
CA LEU A 298 47.94 -3.47 -119.47
C LEU A 298 48.71 -4.78 -119.68
N LYS A 299 48.30 -5.85 -118.99
CA LYS A 299 48.89 -7.18 -119.16
C LYS A 299 48.61 -7.77 -120.55
N SER A 300 47.45 -7.47 -121.14
CA SER A 300 47.18 -7.80 -122.55
C SER A 300 47.93 -6.93 -123.57
N GLN A 301 48.29 -5.69 -123.22
CA GLN A 301 49.15 -4.84 -124.07
C GLN A 301 50.64 -5.24 -124.00
N SER A 302 51.12 -5.76 -122.86
CA SER A 302 52.51 -6.23 -122.68
C SER A 302 52.84 -7.54 -123.43
N THR A 303 51.86 -8.29 -123.94
CA THR A 303 52.10 -9.55 -124.67
C THR A 303 52.30 -9.37 -126.18
N LEU A 304 52.38 -8.14 -126.70
CA LEU A 304 52.47 -7.87 -128.14
C LEU A 304 53.64 -6.95 -128.53
N SER A 305 54.87 -7.30 -128.14
CA SER A 305 56.09 -6.89 -128.85
C SER A 305 57.29 -7.71 -128.36
N LYS A 306 57.61 -8.78 -129.08
CA LYS A 306 58.92 -9.45 -129.04
C LYS A 306 59.36 -9.70 -130.47
N ALA A 307 60.41 -9.01 -130.89
CA ALA A 307 61.58 -9.54 -131.60
C ALA A 307 62.29 -8.38 -132.32
N GLU A 308 63.54 -8.11 -131.97
CA GLU A 308 64.66 -8.48 -132.85
C GLU A 308 66.00 -8.30 -132.13
N ASP A 309 66.82 -9.35 -132.27
CA ASP A 309 68.16 -9.49 -131.72
C ASP A 309 69.14 -8.53 -132.40
N ASN A 310 69.99 -7.87 -131.62
CA ASN A 310 71.26 -7.35 -132.13
C ASN A 310 72.37 -7.44 -131.04
N PRO A 311 73.37 -8.32 -131.19
CA PRO A 311 74.37 -8.63 -130.17
C PRO A 311 75.49 -7.57 -130.07
N ASN A 312 75.16 -6.29 -130.32
CA ASN A 312 76.03 -5.15 -130.07
C ASN A 312 75.53 -4.28 -128.89
N TYR A 313 74.36 -4.60 -128.33
CA TYR A 313 73.78 -3.92 -127.16
C TYR A 313 74.51 -4.24 -125.86
N PHE A 314 75.11 -5.42 -125.71
CA PHE A 314 75.79 -5.79 -124.46
C PHE A 314 77.07 -4.97 -124.21
N ASN A 315 77.84 -4.63 -125.25
CA ASN A 315 79.02 -3.76 -125.09
C ASN A 315 78.62 -2.28 -124.88
N GLN A 316 77.49 -1.86 -125.44
CA GLN A 316 76.95 -0.52 -125.21
C GLN A 316 76.33 -0.39 -123.81
N VAL A 317 75.64 -1.41 -123.31
CA VAL A 317 75.11 -1.46 -121.94
C VAL A 317 76.23 -1.55 -120.91
N ILE A 318 77.33 -2.26 -121.19
CA ILE A 318 78.49 -2.28 -120.29
C ILE A 318 79.16 -0.90 -120.24
N SER A 319 79.33 -0.22 -121.38
CA SER A 319 79.85 1.16 -121.41
C SER A 319 78.90 2.15 -120.74
N GLU A 320 77.58 2.05 -120.97
CA GLU A 320 76.58 2.91 -120.33
C GLU A 320 76.44 2.63 -118.82
N LEU A 321 76.68 1.40 -118.37
CA LEU A 321 76.73 1.08 -116.94
C LEU A 321 78.05 1.54 -116.30
N GLN A 322 79.17 1.55 -117.03
CA GLN A 322 80.42 2.13 -116.56
C GLN A 322 80.35 3.66 -116.49
N ASP A 323 79.79 4.32 -117.51
CA ASP A 323 79.56 5.77 -117.49
C ASP A 323 78.56 6.16 -116.40
N LYS A 324 77.47 5.39 -116.21
CA LYS A 324 76.55 5.60 -115.07
C LYS A 324 77.22 5.37 -113.73
N LEU A 325 78.14 4.42 -113.62
CA LEU A 325 78.87 4.17 -112.37
C LEU A 325 79.83 5.32 -112.08
N ASP A 326 80.55 5.83 -113.08
CA ASP A 326 81.45 6.98 -112.93
C ASP A 326 80.68 8.29 -112.66
N ASP A 327 79.50 8.47 -113.26
CA ASP A 327 78.61 9.60 -112.96
C ASP A 327 78.01 9.49 -111.54
N THR A 328 77.67 8.28 -111.09
CA THR A 328 77.20 8.04 -109.72
C THR A 328 78.31 8.26 -108.69
N ILE A 329 79.57 7.90 -109.03
CA ILE A 329 80.75 8.16 -108.20
C ILE A 329 81.05 9.67 -108.14
N LYS A 330 80.93 10.40 -109.25
CA LYS A 330 81.04 11.87 -109.25
C LYS A 330 79.92 12.53 -108.47
N GLU A 331 78.68 12.05 -108.59
CA GLU A 331 77.53 12.58 -107.85
C GLU A 331 77.65 12.29 -106.35
N THR A 332 78.15 11.12 -105.96
CA THR A 332 78.43 10.80 -104.54
C THR A 332 79.57 11.63 -103.98
N LEU A 333 80.66 11.82 -104.72
CA LEU A 333 81.75 12.73 -104.31
C LEU A 333 81.30 14.19 -104.21
N ALA A 334 80.38 14.65 -105.08
CA ALA A 334 79.76 15.97 -105.00
C ALA A 334 78.82 16.11 -103.79
N LYS A 335 78.05 15.06 -103.47
CA LYS A 335 77.22 15.00 -102.25
C LYS A 335 78.07 14.94 -100.99
N GLU A 336 79.23 14.30 -101.03
CA GLU A 336 80.17 14.21 -99.91
C GLU A 336 80.86 15.57 -99.66
N THR A 337 81.15 16.34 -100.71
CA THR A 337 81.58 17.75 -100.57
C THR A 337 80.47 18.65 -100.03
N ILE A 338 79.21 18.43 -100.39
CA ILE A 338 78.05 19.14 -99.81
C ILE A 338 77.83 18.75 -98.34
N ILE A 339 78.04 17.48 -97.97
CA ILE A 339 77.95 17.02 -96.58
C ILE A 339 79.08 17.61 -95.74
N GLU A 340 80.29 17.74 -96.29
CA GLU A 340 81.41 18.35 -95.59
C GLU A 340 81.23 19.88 -95.43
N ASP A 341 80.65 20.56 -96.44
CA ASP A 341 80.24 21.98 -96.35
C ASP A 341 79.07 22.19 -95.36
N LEU A 342 78.13 21.23 -95.28
CA LEU A 342 77.05 21.21 -94.28
C LEU A 342 77.57 20.94 -92.87
N LYS A 343 78.56 20.07 -92.70
CA LYS A 343 79.24 19.86 -91.40
C LYS A 343 79.99 21.11 -90.98
N GLN A 344 80.71 21.78 -91.89
CA GLN A 344 81.38 23.05 -91.59
C GLN A 344 80.37 24.14 -91.22
N LYS A 345 79.19 24.16 -91.86
CA LYS A 345 78.04 24.99 -91.43
C LYS A 345 77.54 24.61 -90.04
N ILE A 346 77.33 23.34 -89.73
CA ILE A 346 76.87 22.88 -88.40
C ILE A 346 77.87 23.28 -87.31
N THR A 347 79.18 23.12 -87.54
CA THR A 347 80.22 23.57 -86.59
C THR A 347 80.23 25.09 -86.41
N SER A 348 79.95 25.86 -87.47
CA SER A 348 79.77 27.33 -87.36
C SER A 348 78.43 27.74 -86.71
N TYR A 349 77.42 26.86 -86.72
CA TYR A 349 76.13 27.06 -86.06
C TYR A 349 76.20 26.75 -84.56
N ASP A 350 77.00 25.76 -84.14
CA ASP A 350 77.18 25.41 -82.72
C ASP A 350 78.01 26.45 -81.94
N GLU A 351 78.94 27.16 -82.59
CA GLU A 351 79.70 28.25 -81.95
C GLU A 351 78.95 29.60 -81.94
N GLY A 352 77.83 29.73 -82.66
CA GLY A 352 77.11 30.98 -82.87
C GLY A 352 75.86 31.23 -81.99
N TYR A 353 75.36 30.22 -81.25
CA TYR A 353 74.08 30.30 -80.52
C TYR A 353 74.20 30.25 -78.98
N ALA A 354 75.29 30.80 -78.43
CA ALA A 354 75.31 31.21 -77.02
C ALA A 354 74.35 32.39 -76.71
N TYR A 355 73.73 33.01 -77.72
CA TYR A 355 72.71 34.04 -77.55
C TYR A 355 71.71 34.03 -78.73
N LYS A 356 70.60 33.28 -78.63
CA LYS A 356 69.27 33.59 -79.18
C LYS A 356 68.27 32.48 -78.88
N SER A 357 67.05 32.90 -78.55
CA SER A 357 65.90 32.13 -78.04
C SER A 357 65.54 30.86 -78.81
N LEU A 358 65.11 29.83 -78.07
CA LEU A 358 64.52 28.59 -78.61
C LEU A 358 63.35 28.89 -79.56
N PRO A 359 63.15 28.07 -80.62
CA PRO A 359 62.01 28.17 -81.52
C PRO A 359 60.68 28.02 -80.76
N GLU A 360 59.78 28.98 -80.95
CA GLU A 360 58.51 29.16 -80.24
C GLU A 360 57.58 27.93 -80.29
N GLU A 361 57.65 27.12 -81.36
CA GLU A 361 56.92 25.85 -81.50
C GLU A 361 57.36 24.77 -80.49
N ARG A 362 58.66 24.69 -80.16
CA ARG A 362 59.13 23.74 -79.12
C ARG A 362 58.77 24.22 -77.72
N LEU A 363 58.72 25.53 -77.50
CA LEU A 363 58.23 26.12 -76.25
C LEU A 363 56.72 25.86 -76.06
N GLN A 364 55.91 26.00 -77.11
CA GLN A 364 54.48 25.70 -77.05
C GLN A 364 54.19 24.21 -76.82
N SER A 365 54.95 23.31 -77.44
CA SER A 365 54.81 21.86 -77.20
C SER A 365 55.15 21.48 -75.75
N VAL A 366 56.26 22.01 -75.21
CA VAL A 366 56.68 21.75 -73.83
C VAL A 366 55.72 22.41 -72.82
N GLU A 367 55.18 23.59 -73.13
CA GLU A 367 54.18 24.25 -72.28
C GLU A 367 52.85 23.48 -72.29
N GLY A 368 52.45 22.90 -73.43
CA GLY A 368 51.27 22.02 -73.55
C GLY A 368 51.42 20.73 -72.72
N GLU A 369 52.58 20.08 -72.78
CA GLU A 369 52.89 18.92 -71.95
C GLU A 369 52.93 19.27 -70.45
N LYS A 370 53.48 20.44 -70.09
CA LYS A 370 53.49 20.95 -68.72
C LYS A 370 52.08 21.17 -68.18
N ILE A 371 51.18 21.77 -68.95
CA ILE A 371 49.77 21.97 -68.55
C ILE A 371 49.06 20.63 -68.37
N MET A 372 49.31 19.66 -69.25
CA MET A 372 48.73 18.31 -69.14
C MET A 372 49.20 17.61 -67.86
N ILE A 373 50.51 17.67 -67.56
CA ILE A 373 51.07 17.10 -66.33
C ILE A 373 50.52 17.81 -65.10
N GLU A 374 50.41 19.15 -65.10
CA GLU A 374 49.80 19.89 -63.98
C GLU A 374 48.33 19.52 -63.76
N THR A 375 47.59 19.23 -64.82
CA THR A 375 46.18 18.80 -64.74
C THR A 375 46.07 17.42 -64.11
N LEU A 376 46.87 16.45 -64.59
CA LEU A 376 46.94 15.10 -64.01
C LEU A 376 47.42 15.13 -62.55
N LEU A 377 48.34 16.03 -62.21
CA LEU A 377 48.84 16.18 -60.84
C LEU A 377 47.73 16.69 -59.91
N LYS A 378 46.94 17.68 -60.35
CA LYS A 378 45.77 18.18 -59.61
C LYS A 378 44.68 17.12 -59.44
N GLU A 379 44.39 16.33 -60.48
CA GLU A 379 43.43 15.22 -60.39
C GLU A 379 43.89 14.17 -59.39
N ARG A 380 45.16 13.77 -59.42
CA ARG A 380 45.74 12.85 -58.44
C ARG A 380 45.73 13.41 -57.03
N GLN A 381 45.94 14.71 -56.87
CA GLN A 381 45.90 15.37 -55.56
C GLN A 381 44.48 15.38 -54.98
N ALA A 382 43.47 15.65 -55.81
CA ALA A 382 42.06 15.57 -55.43
C ALA A 382 41.63 14.12 -55.09
N GLU A 383 42.13 13.12 -55.82
CA GLU A 383 41.88 11.71 -55.53
C GLU A 383 42.48 11.30 -54.17
N VAL A 384 43.71 11.74 -53.87
CA VAL A 384 44.35 11.50 -52.56
C VAL A 384 43.59 12.17 -51.42
N GLU A 385 43.07 13.39 -51.62
CA GLU A 385 42.24 14.09 -50.63
C GLU A 385 40.90 13.40 -50.41
N SER A 386 40.26 12.90 -51.48
CA SER A 386 39.04 12.09 -51.39
C SER A 386 39.26 10.80 -50.59
N LEU A 387 40.34 10.06 -50.88
CA LEU A 387 40.67 8.83 -50.15
C LEU A 387 41.00 9.10 -48.67
N ARG A 388 41.61 10.25 -48.36
CA ARG A 388 41.83 10.66 -46.96
C ARG A 388 40.52 10.94 -46.23
N GLN A 389 39.54 11.56 -46.88
CA GLN A 389 38.22 11.79 -46.28
C GLN A 389 37.48 10.47 -46.06
N GLU A 390 37.55 9.55 -47.03
CA GLU A 390 36.96 8.21 -46.91
C GLU A 390 37.59 7.39 -45.78
N LEU A 391 38.93 7.41 -45.65
CA LEU A 391 39.62 6.77 -44.53
C LEU A 391 39.19 7.36 -43.18
N THR A 392 39.05 8.69 -43.10
CA THR A 392 38.64 9.37 -41.87
C THR A 392 37.21 9.00 -41.46
N THR A 393 36.30 8.93 -42.42
CA THR A 393 34.90 8.53 -42.16
C THR A 393 34.78 7.06 -41.77
N LEU A 394 35.58 6.17 -42.36
CA LEU A 394 35.66 4.76 -41.96
C LEU A 394 36.20 4.60 -40.53
N LEU A 395 37.25 5.35 -40.16
CA LEU A 395 37.77 5.34 -38.79
C LEU A 395 36.74 5.85 -37.78
N LYS A 396 35.97 6.88 -38.14
CA LYS A 396 34.88 7.39 -37.29
C LYS A 396 33.77 6.35 -37.11
N ARG A 397 33.29 5.72 -38.19
CA ARG A 397 32.31 4.62 -38.11
C ARG A 397 32.80 3.47 -37.24
N LYS A 398 34.08 3.11 -37.35
CA LYS A 398 34.67 2.05 -36.53
C LYS A 398 34.65 2.37 -35.04
N ALA A 399 34.94 3.63 -34.68
CA ALA A 399 34.84 4.09 -33.30
C ALA A 399 33.40 4.06 -32.79
N GLU A 400 32.44 4.52 -33.60
CA GLU A 400 31.01 4.49 -33.25
C GLU A 400 30.47 3.06 -33.08
N THR A 401 30.89 2.10 -33.92
CA THR A 401 30.54 0.69 -33.73
C THR A 401 31.14 0.10 -32.46
N GLN A 402 32.36 0.49 -32.09
CA GLN A 402 33.00 0.02 -30.85
C GLN A 402 32.24 0.54 -29.61
N GLU A 403 31.84 1.82 -29.60
CA GLU A 403 31.02 2.37 -28.51
C GLU A 403 29.65 1.68 -28.43
N HIS A 404 29.06 1.32 -29.58
CA HIS A 404 27.82 0.54 -29.60
C HIS A 404 28.02 -0.86 -28.98
N ASP A 405 29.10 -1.55 -29.30
CA ASP A 405 29.41 -2.87 -28.72
C ASP A 405 29.67 -2.77 -27.20
N ASP A 406 30.41 -1.74 -26.76
CA ASP A 406 30.68 -1.50 -25.35
C ASP A 406 29.37 -1.19 -24.58
N THR A 407 28.50 -0.35 -25.14
CA THR A 407 27.19 -0.05 -24.53
C THR A 407 26.26 -1.28 -24.50
N MET A 408 26.29 -2.13 -25.53
CA MET A 408 25.54 -3.39 -25.57
C MET A 408 25.96 -4.33 -24.43
N THR A 409 27.26 -4.48 -24.20
CA THR A 409 27.77 -5.33 -23.09
C THR A 409 27.34 -4.82 -21.71
N ILE A 410 27.38 -3.50 -21.50
CA ILE A 410 26.89 -2.89 -20.26
C ILE A 410 25.38 -3.14 -20.09
N LEU A 411 24.60 -3.06 -21.17
CA LEU A 411 23.16 -3.30 -21.15
C LEU A 411 22.84 -4.74 -20.76
N GLU A 412 23.54 -5.72 -21.35
CA GLU A 412 23.41 -7.14 -20.98
C GLU A 412 23.74 -7.40 -19.51
N ASP A 413 24.77 -6.73 -18.96
CA ASP A 413 25.11 -6.88 -17.55
C ASP A 413 24.08 -6.23 -16.61
N LYS A 414 23.47 -5.12 -17.03
CA LYS A 414 22.34 -4.52 -16.31
C LYS A 414 21.10 -5.39 -16.38
N ASP A 415 20.79 -6.01 -17.51
CA ASP A 415 19.67 -6.95 -17.64
C ASP A 415 19.85 -8.18 -16.75
N LYS A 416 21.08 -8.71 -16.65
CA LYS A 416 21.39 -9.79 -15.70
C LYS A 416 21.15 -9.37 -14.25
N GLU A 417 21.52 -8.14 -13.89
CA GLU A 417 21.31 -7.62 -12.53
C GLU A 417 19.83 -7.37 -12.24
N ILE A 418 19.08 -6.81 -13.19
CA ILE A 418 17.62 -6.69 -13.10
C ILE A 418 16.99 -8.07 -12.89
N GLY A 419 17.44 -9.09 -13.62
CA GLY A 419 16.99 -10.47 -13.43
C GLY A 419 17.25 -11.01 -12.02
N ARG A 420 18.43 -10.75 -11.45
CA ARG A 420 18.76 -11.14 -10.06
C ARG A 420 17.89 -10.41 -9.04
N LEU A 421 17.74 -9.09 -9.19
CA LEU A 421 16.93 -8.27 -8.28
C LEU A 421 15.46 -8.68 -8.34
N THR A 422 14.92 -8.90 -9.53
CA THR A 422 13.55 -9.38 -9.73
C THR A 422 13.32 -10.70 -9.01
N LYS A 423 14.25 -11.65 -9.14
CA LYS A 423 14.17 -12.93 -8.43
C LYS A 423 14.18 -12.75 -6.91
N SER A 424 15.06 -11.89 -6.38
CA SER A 424 15.13 -11.59 -4.95
C SER A 424 13.84 -10.97 -4.41
N VAL A 425 13.24 -10.04 -5.16
CA VAL A 425 11.96 -9.41 -4.79
C VAL A 425 10.83 -10.44 -4.76
N VAL A 426 10.74 -11.32 -5.75
CA VAL A 426 9.73 -12.40 -5.77
C VAL A 426 9.91 -13.34 -4.58
N GLU A 427 11.14 -13.77 -4.29
CA GLU A 427 11.43 -14.61 -3.12
C GLU A 427 11.06 -13.93 -1.79
N MET A 428 11.25 -12.61 -1.70
CA MET A 428 10.88 -11.82 -0.51
C MET A 428 9.37 -11.68 -0.37
N GLN A 429 8.65 -11.42 -1.47
CA GLN A 429 7.20 -11.40 -1.50
C GLN A 429 6.61 -12.75 -1.08
N GLU A 430 7.13 -13.87 -1.60
CA GLU A 430 6.67 -15.21 -1.20
C GLU A 430 6.92 -15.49 0.29
N ARG A 431 8.06 -15.06 0.85
CA ARG A 431 8.33 -15.21 2.30
C ARG A 431 7.38 -14.39 3.15
N LEU A 432 7.11 -13.14 2.77
CA LEU A 432 6.16 -12.28 3.48
C LEU A 432 4.76 -12.87 3.45
N LEU A 433 4.30 -13.34 2.29
CA LEU A 433 3.00 -13.98 2.12
C LEU A 433 2.87 -15.22 3.02
N ARG A 434 3.87 -16.11 3.02
CA ARG A 434 3.86 -17.30 3.89
C ARG A 434 3.88 -16.96 5.38
N MET A 435 4.58 -15.90 5.78
CA MET A 435 4.60 -15.45 7.17
C MET A 435 3.26 -14.89 7.62
N GLU A 436 2.60 -14.11 6.75
CA GLU A 436 1.29 -13.53 7.02
C GLU A 436 0.20 -14.61 7.07
N GLU A 437 0.21 -15.56 6.13
CA GLU A 437 -0.65 -16.74 6.15
C GLU A 437 -0.45 -17.59 7.42
N GLY A 438 0.80 -17.74 7.87
CA GLY A 438 1.13 -18.44 9.11
C GLY A 438 0.51 -17.78 10.35
N LYS A 439 0.63 -16.46 10.49
CA LYS A 439 0.05 -15.69 11.60
C LYS A 439 -1.47 -15.72 11.61
N LEU A 440 -2.09 -15.62 10.43
CA LEU A 440 -3.54 -15.71 10.29
C LEU A 440 -4.04 -17.09 10.69
N ARG A 441 -3.37 -18.17 10.28
CA ARG A 441 -3.73 -19.54 10.69
C ARG A 441 -3.68 -19.73 12.20
N THR A 442 -2.62 -19.27 12.87
CA THR A 442 -2.52 -19.38 14.33
C THR A 442 -3.60 -18.57 15.04
N SER A 443 -3.93 -17.37 14.54
CA SER A 443 -5.01 -16.55 15.10
C SER A 443 -6.39 -17.19 14.92
N ILE A 444 -6.63 -17.83 13.77
CA ILE A 444 -7.87 -18.58 13.51
C ILE A 444 -7.96 -19.78 14.45
N GLU A 445 -6.89 -20.55 14.61
CA GLU A 445 -6.85 -21.69 15.54
C GLU A 445 -7.11 -21.25 17.00
N ASP A 446 -6.54 -20.13 17.44
CA ASP A 446 -6.79 -19.59 18.78
C ASP A 446 -8.24 -19.13 18.97
N LEU A 447 -8.81 -18.43 17.98
CA LEU A 447 -10.22 -18.02 18.01
C LEU A 447 -11.16 -19.23 18.02
N GLN A 448 -10.84 -20.26 17.24
CA GLN A 448 -11.60 -21.49 17.21
C GLN A 448 -11.53 -22.23 18.55
N ASN A 449 -10.33 -22.34 19.14
CA ASN A 449 -10.16 -22.92 20.48
C ASN A 449 -10.93 -22.16 21.56
N ARG A 450 -10.98 -20.82 21.49
CA ARG A 450 -11.78 -19.99 22.41
C ARG A 450 -13.27 -20.19 22.22
N LEU A 451 -13.73 -20.29 20.98
CA LEU A 451 -15.12 -20.57 20.65
C LEU A 451 -15.54 -21.95 21.17
N ASP A 452 -14.73 -22.98 20.92
CA ASP A 452 -15.02 -24.35 21.39
C ASP A 452 -15.09 -24.42 22.92
N LYS A 453 -14.19 -23.73 23.63
CA LYS A 453 -14.25 -23.60 25.10
C LYS A 453 -15.51 -22.89 25.57
N ALA A 454 -15.92 -21.81 24.91
CA ALA A 454 -17.12 -21.05 25.26
C ALA A 454 -18.39 -21.89 25.04
N LEU A 455 -18.48 -22.58 23.90
CA LEU A 455 -19.58 -23.49 23.58
C LEU A 455 -19.66 -24.66 24.57
N TYR A 456 -18.53 -25.25 24.92
CA TYR A 456 -18.46 -26.32 25.93
C TYR A 456 -18.93 -25.84 27.31
N THR A 457 -18.50 -24.64 27.73
CA THR A 457 -18.91 -24.06 29.02
C THR A 457 -20.40 -23.76 29.04
N ALA A 458 -20.94 -23.18 27.96
CA ALA A 458 -22.37 -22.93 27.82
C ALA A 458 -23.18 -24.23 27.88
N HIS A 459 -22.73 -25.28 27.19
CA HIS A 459 -23.37 -26.57 27.24
C HIS A 459 -23.40 -27.16 28.66
N ILE A 460 -22.29 -27.08 29.41
CA ILE A 460 -22.27 -27.52 30.81
C ILE A 460 -23.26 -26.71 31.65
N SER A 461 -23.32 -25.39 31.49
CA SER A 461 -24.28 -24.57 32.23
C SER A 461 -25.73 -24.93 31.90
N ASP A 462 -26.03 -25.24 30.63
CA ASP A 462 -27.37 -25.66 30.21
C ASP A 462 -27.76 -27.00 30.86
N VAL A 463 -26.86 -27.99 30.81
CA VAL A 463 -27.07 -29.28 31.48
C VAL A 463 -27.28 -29.09 32.99
N ARG A 464 -26.50 -28.20 33.63
CA ARG A 464 -26.68 -27.92 35.06
C ARG A 464 -28.02 -27.24 35.37
N CYS A 465 -28.48 -26.35 34.49
CA CYS A 465 -29.80 -25.74 34.59
C CYS A 465 -30.93 -26.77 34.44
N GLU A 466 -30.78 -27.74 33.53
CA GLU A 466 -31.72 -28.86 33.38
C GLU A 466 -31.76 -29.74 34.64
N GLU A 467 -30.60 -30.09 35.21
CA GLU A 467 -30.51 -30.83 36.47
C GLU A 467 -31.22 -30.10 37.62
N LEU A 468 -30.91 -28.82 37.82
CA LEU A 468 -31.55 -27.99 38.85
C LEU A 468 -33.06 -27.85 38.63
N THR A 469 -33.49 -27.75 37.37
CA THR A 469 -34.92 -27.72 37.02
C THR A 469 -35.60 -29.03 37.41
N HIS A 470 -34.94 -30.17 37.19
CA HIS A 470 -35.45 -31.48 37.59
C HIS A 470 -35.53 -31.61 39.12
N GLU A 471 -34.51 -31.17 39.85
CA GLU A 471 -34.50 -31.13 41.32
C GLU A 471 -35.66 -30.27 41.87
N ILE A 472 -35.87 -29.08 41.29
CA ILE A 472 -36.99 -28.20 41.68
C ILE A 472 -38.33 -28.90 41.44
N MET A 473 -38.50 -29.56 40.29
CA MET A 473 -39.73 -30.28 39.98
C MET A 473 -40.00 -31.41 40.98
N GLN A 474 -38.98 -32.19 41.35
CA GLN A 474 -39.09 -33.24 42.38
C GLN A 474 -39.49 -32.65 43.75
N LEU A 475 -38.86 -31.55 44.17
CA LEU A 475 -39.19 -30.87 45.44
C LEU A 475 -40.63 -30.33 45.45
N LEU A 476 -41.14 -29.87 44.31
CA LEU A 476 -42.54 -29.44 44.17
C LEU A 476 -43.49 -30.64 44.28
N GLU A 477 -43.18 -31.76 43.65
CA GLU A 477 -43.96 -33.01 43.78
C GLU A 477 -43.97 -33.55 45.22
N GLU A 478 -42.82 -33.51 45.91
CA GLU A 478 -42.72 -33.88 47.32
C GLU A 478 -43.53 -32.93 48.21
N ARG A 479 -43.44 -31.62 47.98
CA ARG A 479 -44.25 -30.62 48.67
C ARG A 479 -45.74 -30.91 48.48
N ASP A 480 -46.18 -31.17 47.26
CA ASP A 480 -47.59 -31.44 46.96
C ASP A 480 -48.07 -32.74 47.63
N THR A 481 -47.21 -33.77 47.65
CA THR A 481 -47.46 -35.02 48.37
C THR A 481 -47.56 -34.80 49.88
N LEU A 482 -46.67 -33.99 50.47
CA LEU A 482 -46.68 -33.65 51.88
C LEU A 482 -47.91 -32.80 52.25
N GLN A 483 -48.30 -31.87 51.40
CA GLN A 483 -49.52 -31.08 51.56
C GLN A 483 -50.76 -31.98 51.54
N PHE A 484 -50.82 -32.94 50.60
CA PHE A 484 -51.89 -33.93 50.56
C PHE A 484 -51.93 -34.79 51.84
N ARG A 485 -50.78 -35.29 52.30
CA ARG A 485 -50.67 -36.06 53.56
C ARG A 485 -51.06 -35.22 54.78
N LEU A 486 -50.69 -33.94 54.80
CA LEU A 486 -51.06 -33.01 55.88
C LEU A 486 -52.58 -32.77 55.87
N ALA A 487 -53.17 -32.51 54.71
CA ALA A 487 -54.61 -32.34 54.56
C ALA A 487 -55.37 -33.59 55.01
N GLU A 488 -54.88 -34.78 54.64
CA GLU A 488 -55.46 -36.05 55.07
C GLU A 488 -55.32 -36.27 56.58
N ALA A 489 -54.16 -35.96 57.17
CA ALA A 489 -53.95 -36.07 58.61
C ALA A 489 -54.85 -35.10 59.40
N LEU A 490 -55.00 -33.86 58.93
CA LEU A 490 -55.92 -32.88 59.52
C LEU A 490 -57.37 -33.38 59.44
N ARG A 491 -57.79 -33.94 58.30
CA ARG A 491 -59.11 -34.55 58.13
C ARG A 491 -59.35 -35.73 59.08
N VAL A 492 -58.34 -36.57 59.32
CA VAL A 492 -58.42 -37.68 60.29
C VAL A 492 -58.54 -37.17 61.72
N ILE A 493 -57.78 -36.13 62.09
CA ILE A 493 -57.87 -35.51 63.42
C ILE A 493 -59.26 -34.91 63.62
N GLU A 494 -59.79 -34.17 62.64
CA GLU A 494 -61.13 -33.56 62.71
C GLU A 494 -62.24 -34.63 62.86
N ASN A 495 -62.12 -35.75 62.13
CA ASN A 495 -63.03 -36.89 62.25
C ASN A 495 -62.91 -37.66 63.58
N ASN A 496 -61.76 -37.62 64.26
CA ASN A 496 -61.56 -38.23 65.57
C ASN A 496 -62.03 -37.29 66.71
N SER A 497 -61.79 -35.98 66.59
CA SER A 497 -62.28 -34.97 67.54
C SER A 497 -63.82 -34.92 67.58
N THR A 498 -64.46 -35.05 66.41
CA THR A 498 -65.94 -35.13 66.32
C THR A 498 -66.50 -36.45 66.85
N LYS A 499 -65.68 -37.52 66.96
CA LYS A 499 -66.05 -38.76 67.66
C LYS A 499 -65.87 -38.65 69.17
N GLU A 500 -64.82 -37.97 69.65
CA GLU A 500 -64.57 -37.75 71.08
C GLU A 500 -65.51 -36.71 71.72
N GLU A 501 -66.10 -35.78 70.94
CA GLU A 501 -67.13 -34.85 71.43
C GLU A 501 -68.49 -35.52 71.74
N SER A 502 -68.65 -36.83 71.49
CA SER A 502 -69.87 -37.56 71.83
C SER A 502 -69.87 -38.24 73.21
N ILE A 503 -68.76 -38.16 73.97
CA ILE A 503 -68.70 -38.74 75.33
C ILE A 503 -67.98 -37.80 76.30
N SER A 504 -68.74 -36.85 76.88
CA SER A 504 -68.71 -36.40 78.29
C SER A 504 -68.94 -34.89 78.43
N ARG A 505 -70.21 -34.52 78.59
CA ARG A 505 -70.60 -33.26 79.24
C ARG A 505 -70.62 -33.46 80.75
N SER A 506 -69.82 -32.71 81.52
CA SER A 506 -70.21 -32.24 82.86
C SER A 506 -69.22 -31.23 83.45
N SER A 507 -69.77 -30.07 83.81
CA SER A 507 -69.43 -29.17 84.94
C SER A 507 -68.10 -28.39 84.98
N SER A 508 -68.22 -27.12 84.59
CA SER A 508 -67.97 -25.90 85.41
C SER A 508 -66.55 -25.39 85.77
N PRO A 509 -66.40 -24.07 86.03
CA PRO A 509 -65.20 -23.27 85.73
C PRO A 509 -64.43 -22.77 86.96
N LEU A 510 -63.15 -22.39 86.80
CA LEU A 510 -62.45 -21.24 87.43
C LEU A 510 -60.90 -21.30 87.21
N HIS A 511 -60.36 -20.14 86.79
CA HIS A 511 -58.98 -19.60 86.88
C HIS A 511 -57.76 -20.49 87.21
N SER A 512 -56.70 -20.39 86.38
CA SER A 512 -55.39 -19.81 86.78
C SER A 512 -54.36 -19.80 85.63
N SER A 513 -53.52 -18.77 85.64
CA SER A 513 -52.37 -18.44 84.79
C SER A 513 -51.30 -19.54 84.56
N LEU A 514 -50.86 -19.64 83.28
CA LEU A 514 -49.56 -20.06 82.69
C LEU A 514 -48.73 -21.21 83.34
N PRO A 515 -48.18 -22.16 82.55
CA PRO A 515 -47.14 -21.82 81.57
C PRO A 515 -47.21 -22.56 80.23
N SER A 516 -46.56 -21.95 79.23
CA SER A 516 -45.91 -22.51 78.05
C SER A 516 -45.89 -24.05 77.99
N GLN A 517 -46.94 -24.66 77.44
CA GLN A 517 -46.83 -26.03 76.95
C GLN A 517 -46.07 -25.97 75.63
N SER A 518 -44.80 -26.35 75.68
CA SER A 518 -44.05 -26.76 74.49
C SER A 518 -44.84 -27.89 73.83
N SER A 519 -45.52 -27.57 72.74
CA SER A 519 -46.06 -28.60 71.85
C SER A 519 -44.93 -29.57 71.49
N PRO A 520 -45.16 -30.89 71.48
CA PRO A 520 -44.15 -31.89 71.09
C PRO A 520 -43.60 -31.65 69.66
N VAL A 521 -44.23 -30.76 68.89
CA VAL A 521 -43.78 -30.28 67.58
C VAL A 521 -42.64 -29.27 67.70
N ASN A 522 -42.66 -28.40 68.72
CA ASN A 522 -41.65 -27.34 68.88
C ASN A 522 -40.31 -27.89 69.38
N GLU A 523 -40.33 -28.92 70.22
CA GLU A 523 -39.11 -29.66 70.61
C GLU A 523 -38.49 -30.42 69.44
N LYS A 524 -39.31 -31.03 68.56
CA LYS A 524 -38.82 -31.70 67.34
C LYS A 524 -38.24 -30.71 66.32
N LEU A 525 -38.87 -29.54 66.14
CA LEU A 525 -38.37 -28.48 65.26
C LEU A 525 -37.04 -27.89 65.74
N ASN A 526 -36.90 -27.66 67.05
CA ASN A 526 -35.64 -27.20 67.62
C ASN A 526 -34.54 -28.26 67.53
N LYS A 527 -34.88 -29.55 67.63
CA LYS A 527 -33.94 -30.66 67.40
C LYS A 527 -33.42 -30.70 65.96
N ILE A 528 -34.31 -30.55 64.98
CA ILE A 528 -33.95 -30.55 63.54
C ILE A 528 -33.09 -29.34 63.19
N ARG A 529 -33.40 -28.15 63.72
CA ARG A 529 -32.58 -26.94 63.51
C ARG A 529 -31.15 -27.11 64.03
N HIS A 530 -30.97 -27.74 65.18
CA HIS A 530 -29.65 -28.00 65.74
C HIS A 530 -28.90 -29.17 65.07
N GLU A 531 -29.61 -30.12 64.46
CA GLU A 531 -28.99 -31.19 63.66
C GLU A 531 -28.42 -30.65 62.33
N TYR A 532 -29.14 -29.71 61.69
CA TYR A 532 -28.73 -29.08 60.44
C TYR A 532 -27.48 -28.19 60.59
N GLU A 533 -27.29 -27.55 61.74
CA GLU A 533 -26.08 -26.74 62.02
C GLU A 533 -24.84 -27.59 62.33
N ARG A 534 -25.02 -28.85 62.76
CA ARG A 534 -23.92 -29.75 63.14
C ARG A 534 -23.48 -30.70 62.03
N ASP A 535 -24.16 -30.75 60.89
CA ASP A 535 -23.79 -31.64 59.79
C ASP A 535 -22.43 -31.23 59.19
N PRO A 536 -21.37 -32.05 59.34
CA PRO A 536 -20.04 -31.75 58.83
C PRO A 536 -20.02 -31.57 57.31
N THR A 537 -20.94 -32.22 56.60
CA THR A 537 -21.04 -32.23 55.13
C THR A 537 -21.53 -30.89 54.63
N VAL A 538 -22.58 -30.36 55.28
CA VAL A 538 -23.16 -29.04 54.96
C VAL A 538 -22.19 -27.91 55.30
N GLN A 539 -21.41 -28.05 56.39
CA GLN A 539 -20.36 -27.08 56.71
C GLN A 539 -19.20 -27.11 55.70
N LEU A 540 -18.80 -28.30 55.23
CA LEU A 540 -17.76 -28.46 54.22
C LEU A 540 -18.21 -27.88 52.87
N GLU A 541 -19.46 -28.13 52.48
CA GLU A 541 -20.05 -27.59 51.26
C GLU A 541 -20.12 -26.06 51.29
N ARG A 542 -20.54 -25.48 52.44
CA ARG A 542 -20.59 -24.02 52.63
C ARG A 542 -19.20 -23.39 52.57
N LYS A 543 -18.18 -24.03 53.15
CA LYS A 543 -16.78 -23.60 53.04
C LYS A 543 -16.24 -23.74 51.62
N SER A 544 -16.61 -24.80 50.90
CA SER A 544 -16.19 -25.03 49.51
C SER A 544 -16.76 -23.97 48.55
N ARG A 545 -18.06 -23.67 48.67
CA ARG A 545 -18.71 -22.58 47.91
C ARG A 545 -18.10 -21.22 48.19
N HIS A 546 -17.79 -20.92 49.45
CA HIS A 546 -17.11 -19.68 49.81
C HIS A 546 -15.71 -19.60 49.20
N MET A 547 -14.95 -20.70 49.19
CA MET A 547 -13.61 -20.75 48.61
C MET A 547 -13.63 -20.59 47.08
N GLN A 548 -14.57 -21.25 46.38
CA GLN A 548 -14.77 -21.07 44.94
C GLN A 548 -15.18 -19.63 44.59
N HIS A 549 -16.05 -19.02 45.40
CA HIS A 549 -16.44 -17.63 45.20
C HIS A 549 -15.24 -16.67 45.37
N MET A 550 -14.34 -16.93 46.33
CA MET A 550 -13.11 -16.13 46.49
C MET A 550 -12.08 -16.33 45.37
N GLN A 551 -12.05 -17.51 44.74
CA GLN A 551 -11.18 -17.78 43.59
C GLN A 551 -11.58 -16.98 42.34
N LEU A 552 -12.86 -16.61 42.19
CA LEU A 552 -13.35 -15.76 41.09
C LEU A 552 -12.84 -14.31 41.16
N TYR A 553 -12.37 -13.85 42.32
CA TYR A 553 -11.83 -12.50 42.52
C TYR A 553 -10.31 -12.48 42.72
N SER A 554 -9.64 -13.63 42.58
CA SER A 554 -8.17 -13.68 42.65
C SER A 554 -7.58 -13.31 41.29
N PRO A 555 -6.72 -12.29 41.17
CA PRO A 555 -6.07 -11.98 39.91
C PRO A 555 -5.19 -13.16 39.51
N THR A 556 -5.47 -13.74 38.34
CA THR A 556 -4.59 -14.71 37.69
C THR A 556 -3.28 -14.02 37.35
N SER A 557 -2.29 -14.13 38.22
CA SER A 557 -0.89 -13.87 37.90
C SER A 557 -0.38 -15.02 37.02
N GLU A 558 -0.74 -15.00 35.74
CA GLU A 558 0.03 -15.72 34.72
C GLU A 558 1.25 -14.86 34.38
N GLU A 559 2.33 -15.09 35.13
CA GLU A 559 3.70 -14.86 34.65
C GLU A 559 3.93 -15.75 33.43
N SER A 560 3.52 -15.24 32.26
CA SER A 560 3.99 -15.74 30.98
C SER A 560 5.31 -15.04 30.70
N THR A 561 6.41 -15.75 30.97
CA THR A 561 7.72 -15.51 30.37
C THR A 561 7.63 -15.70 28.85
N SER A 562 7.02 -14.74 28.17
CA SER A 562 7.12 -14.59 26.72
C SER A 562 8.08 -13.44 26.48
N ALA A 563 9.34 -13.80 26.18
CA ALA A 563 10.31 -12.86 25.63
C ALA A 563 9.68 -12.17 24.43
N ASP A 564 9.36 -10.89 24.60
CA ASP A 564 8.81 -10.02 23.59
C ASP A 564 9.87 -9.77 22.53
N TYR A 565 9.91 -10.62 21.50
CA TYR A 565 10.66 -10.36 20.28
C TYR A 565 9.84 -9.42 19.40
N GLY A 566 9.78 -8.17 19.84
CA GLY A 566 9.13 -7.09 19.11
C GLY A 566 9.79 -6.83 17.75
N PHE A 567 8.93 -6.56 16.77
CA PHE A 567 9.20 -6.15 15.38
C PHE A 567 10.35 -5.13 15.21
N PHE A 568 10.58 -4.26 16.21
CA PHE A 568 11.64 -3.24 16.18
C PHE A 568 13.07 -3.78 16.31
N ASN A 569 13.29 -4.96 16.92
CA ASN A 569 14.62 -5.56 17.00
C ASN A 569 15.11 -6.11 15.66
N TRP A 570 14.21 -6.36 14.72
CA TRP A 570 14.53 -6.81 13.37
C TRP A 570 14.99 -5.66 12.47
N PHE A 571 14.51 -4.44 12.72
CA PHE A 571 14.76 -3.29 11.85
C PHE A 571 16.10 -2.58 12.12
N PHE A 572 16.65 -2.65 13.34
CA PHE A 572 17.87 -1.92 13.74
C PHE A 572 19.11 -2.77 14.07
N GLY A 573 19.10 -4.08 13.79
CA GLY A 573 20.32 -4.88 13.84
C GLY A 573 20.94 -5.02 15.24
N GLY A 574 20.22 -5.66 16.17
CA GLY A 574 20.82 -6.18 17.41
C GLY A 574 21.58 -7.47 17.16
N SER A 575 22.89 -7.39 16.97
CA SER A 575 23.76 -8.57 16.91
C SER A 575 23.79 -9.27 18.28
N PRO A 576 23.58 -10.60 18.39
CA PRO A 576 23.79 -11.30 19.65
C PRO A 576 25.28 -11.31 19.95
N GLN A 577 25.70 -10.59 20.99
CA GLN A 577 27.00 -10.80 21.62
C GLN A 577 27.05 -12.25 22.12
N GLY A 578 27.71 -13.11 21.33
CA GLY A 578 28.17 -14.40 21.80
C GLY A 578 29.07 -14.21 23.01
N SER A 579 28.70 -14.86 24.10
CA SER A 579 29.55 -15.07 25.26
C SER A 579 30.77 -15.92 24.86
N THR A 580 31.84 -15.29 24.40
CA THR A 580 33.18 -15.88 24.46
C THR A 580 33.85 -15.41 25.74
N GLN A 581 33.77 -16.30 26.73
CA GLN A 581 34.60 -16.35 27.92
C GLN A 581 36.10 -16.29 27.52
N PRO A 582 36.90 -15.32 27.97
CA PRO A 582 38.34 -15.43 27.87
C PRO A 582 38.82 -16.32 29.01
N GLN A 583 39.31 -17.51 28.65
CA GLN A 583 40.15 -18.34 29.50
C GLN A 583 41.43 -17.55 29.81
N SER A 584 41.66 -17.33 31.09
CA SER A 584 42.95 -16.97 31.65
C SER A 584 43.96 -18.10 31.36
N GLN A 585 44.97 -17.81 30.55
CA GLN A 585 46.26 -18.49 30.63
C GLN A 585 47.37 -17.45 30.70
N SER A 586 47.97 -17.45 31.87
CA SER A 586 49.21 -16.81 32.28
C SER A 586 50.39 -17.28 31.44
N GLU A 587 51.28 -16.32 31.14
CA GLU A 587 52.69 -16.54 30.88
C GLU A 587 53.31 -17.46 31.95
N GLU A 588 54.10 -18.44 31.54
CA GLU A 588 55.51 -18.64 31.97
C GLU A 588 56.08 -19.95 31.40
N SER A 589 57.26 -19.82 30.78
CA SER A 589 58.27 -20.83 30.39
C SER A 589 58.03 -21.68 29.14
#